data_AF-A0A538DIH3-F1
#
_entry.id   AF-A0A538DIH3-F1
#
_cell.length_a   1.000
_cell.length_b   1.000
_cell.length_c   1.000
_cell.angle_alpha   90.00
_cell.angle_beta   90.00
_cell.angle_gamma   90.00
#
_symmetry.space_group_name_H-M   'P 1'
#
loop_
_entity.id
_entity.type
_entity.pdbx_description
1 polymer ?
#
loop_
_entity_poly.entity_id
_entity_poly.type
_entity_poly.pdbx_seq_one_letter_code
_entity_poly.pdbx_strand_id
1 'polypeptide(L)'
;MAQTPARSTGRFNAGQKINAIVTAALAVLFAVTGFFLWYGERNHAFRLQNALIVHDWLMYISFFLLLGHLYLSLIHLSTRHSLSAITRGWVREDWALRHHPKWVEQLRQGDVAR
;
A
#
# COMPACT_ATOMS: atom_id res chain seq x y z
N MET A 1 -2.77 21.28 -30.86
CA MET A 1 -1.78 20.50 -30.09
C MET A 1 -2.54 19.51 -29.22
N ALA A 2 -2.55 18.24 -29.58
CA ALA A 2 -3.24 17.19 -28.83
C ALA A 2 -2.54 17.03 -27.47
N GLN A 3 -3.21 17.45 -26.40
CA GLN A 3 -2.75 17.20 -25.04
C GLN A 3 -2.87 15.71 -24.79
N THR A 4 -1.74 14.99 -24.80
CA THR A 4 -1.66 13.60 -24.36
C THR A 4 -2.34 13.50 -23.00
N PRO A 5 -3.38 12.65 -22.80
CA PRO A 5 -4.03 12.55 -21.51
C PRO A 5 -3.01 11.97 -20.52
N ALA A 6 -2.41 12.84 -19.71
CA ALA A 6 -1.65 12.45 -18.54
C ALA A 6 -2.52 11.44 -17.78
N ARG A 7 -2.00 10.23 -17.54
CA ARG A 7 -2.75 9.10 -16.95
C ARG A 7 -3.58 9.63 -15.78
N SER A 8 -4.87 9.83 -16.00
CA SER A 8 -5.71 10.51 -15.03
C SER A 8 -5.95 9.56 -13.87
N THR A 9 -5.39 9.93 -12.72
CA THR A 9 -5.37 9.10 -11.53
C THR A 9 -6.77 9.06 -10.90
N GLY A 10 -7.31 7.85 -10.71
CA GLY A 10 -8.49 7.65 -9.85
C GLY A 10 -8.14 7.83 -8.37
N ARG A 11 -9.04 7.45 -7.44
CA ARG A 11 -8.87 7.65 -5.98
C ARG A 11 -7.52 7.17 -5.43
N PHE A 12 -7.00 6.07 -5.95
CA PHE A 12 -5.65 5.56 -5.64
C PHE A 12 -4.76 5.61 -6.88
N ASN A 13 -3.52 6.05 -6.67
CA ASN A 13 -2.50 6.01 -7.72
C ASN A 13 -1.99 4.57 -7.96
N ALA A 14 -1.34 4.33 -9.10
CA ALA A 14 -0.86 3.00 -9.46
C ALA A 14 0.16 2.45 -8.44
N GLY A 15 1.05 3.30 -7.92
CA GLY A 15 2.03 2.93 -6.91
C GLY A 15 1.39 2.52 -5.58
N GLN A 16 0.34 3.22 -5.14
CA GLN A 16 -0.44 2.88 -3.94
C GLN A 16 -1.15 1.54 -4.09
N LYS A 17 -1.72 1.27 -5.27
CA LYS A 17 -2.35 -0.04 -5.55
C LYS A 17 -1.32 -1.17 -5.51
N ILE A 18 -0.18 -0.99 -6.16
CA ILE A 18 0.90 -1.99 -6.15
C ILE A 18 1.41 -2.19 -4.72
N ASN A 19 1.67 -1.11 -3.97
CA ASN A 19 2.12 -1.19 -2.59
C ASN A 19 1.10 -1.93 -1.71
N ALA A 20 -0.21 -1.68 -1.88
CA ALA A 20 -1.26 -2.40 -1.15
C ALA A 20 -1.27 -3.90 -1.47
N ILE A 21 -1.19 -4.27 -2.75
CA ILE A 21 -1.16 -5.69 -3.18
C ILE A 21 0.09 -6.39 -2.65
N VAL A 22 1.26 -5.76 -2.79
CA VAL A 22 2.53 -6.33 -2.31
C VAL A 22 2.51 -6.47 -0.78
N THR A 23 2.02 -5.46 -0.06
CA THR A 23 1.91 -5.53 1.40
C THR A 23 0.97 -6.64 1.84
N ALA A 24 -0.18 -6.81 1.17
CA ALA A 24 -1.10 -7.90 1.46
C ALA A 24 -0.48 -9.28 1.20
N ALA A 25 0.24 -9.44 0.09
CA ALA A 25 0.95 -10.67 -0.22
C ALA A 25 2.05 -10.98 0.81
N LEU A 26 2.84 -9.98 1.21
CA LEU A 26 3.84 -10.13 2.27
C LEU A 26 3.19 -10.55 3.60
N ALA A 27 2.07 -9.95 3.99
CA ALA A 27 1.36 -10.31 5.22
C ALA A 27 0.93 -11.78 5.23
N VAL A 28 0.41 -12.30 4.10
CA VAL A 28 0.06 -13.71 3.97
C VAL A 28 1.29 -14.60 4.07
N LEU A 29 2.37 -14.25 3.37
CA LEU A 29 3.63 -15.03 3.42
C LEU A 29 4.24 -15.05 4.83
N PHE A 30 4.17 -13.93 5.56
CA PHE A 30 4.58 -13.86 6.97
C PHE A 30 3.73 -14.76 7.86
N ALA A 31 2.41 -14.74 7.68
CA ALA A 31 1.51 -15.59 8.46
C ALA A 31 1.80 -17.08 8.23
N VAL A 32 2.02 -17.48 6.97
CA VAL A 32 2.35 -18.87 6.61
C VAL A 32 3.71 -19.29 7.18
N THR A 33 4.76 -18.49 6.95
CA THR A 33 6.11 -18.82 7.45
C THR A 33 6.17 -18.79 8.98
N GLY A 34 5.53 -17.81 9.61
CA GLY A 34 5.40 -17.72 11.07
C GLY A 34 4.63 -18.89 11.67
N PHE A 35 3.58 -19.37 11.00
CA PHE A 35 2.86 -20.58 11.40
C PHE A 35 3.78 -21.81 11.42
N PHE A 36 4.56 -22.03 10.36
CA PHE A 36 5.50 -23.15 10.29
C PHE A 36 6.65 -23.03 11.29
N LEU A 37 7.12 -21.83 11.59
CA LEU A 37 8.13 -21.61 12.64
C LEU A 37 7.57 -21.90 14.03
N TRP A 38 6.36 -21.41 14.32
CA TRP A 38 5.72 -21.65 15.61
C TRP A 38 5.43 -23.15 15.82
N TYR A 39 4.72 -23.77 14.88
CA TYR A 39 4.29 -25.16 15.04
C TYR A 39 5.39 -26.18 14.73
N GLY A 40 6.35 -25.85 13.87
CA GLY A 40 7.50 -26.72 13.58
C GLY A 40 8.41 -26.96 14.78
N GLU A 41 8.46 -25.99 15.72
CA GLU A 41 9.19 -26.14 16.98
C GLU A 41 8.44 -27.05 17.98
N ARG A 42 7.10 -27.10 17.90
CA ARG A 42 6.27 -27.95 18.77
C ARG A 42 6.05 -29.35 18.22
N ASN A 43 6.02 -29.49 16.90
CA ASN A 43 5.81 -30.76 16.21
C ASN A 43 6.64 -30.79 14.93
N HIS A 44 7.61 -31.70 14.90
CA HIS A 44 8.53 -31.86 13.78
C HIS A 44 7.85 -32.21 12.45
N ALA A 45 6.60 -32.70 12.44
CA ALA A 45 5.84 -32.92 11.22
C ALA A 45 5.56 -31.61 10.43
N PHE A 46 5.52 -30.47 11.12
CA PHE A 46 5.33 -29.15 10.51
C PHE A 46 6.64 -28.39 10.31
N ARG A 47 7.79 -29.03 10.52
CA ARG A 47 9.09 -28.36 10.40
C ARG A 47 9.47 -28.17 8.93
N LEU A 48 9.41 -26.92 8.47
CA LEU A 48 9.98 -26.52 7.19
C LEU A 48 11.42 -26.05 7.38
N GLN A 49 12.38 -26.77 6.79
CA GLN A 49 13.82 -26.54 6.97
C GLN A 49 14.26 -25.11 6.62
N ASN A 50 13.60 -24.49 5.64
CA ASN A 50 13.95 -23.15 5.16
C ASN A 50 12.99 -22.05 5.64
N ALA A 51 12.02 -22.35 6.51
CA ALA A 51 11.02 -21.37 6.93
C ALA A 51 11.65 -20.15 7.63
N LEU A 52 12.71 -20.36 8.42
CA LEU A 52 13.41 -19.29 9.12
C LEU A 52 14.08 -18.33 8.13
N ILE A 53 14.85 -18.88 7.19
CA ILE A 53 15.53 -18.11 6.15
C ILE A 53 14.51 -17.32 5.31
N VAL A 54 13.42 -17.96 4.89
CA VAL A 54 12.37 -17.28 4.12
C VAL A 54 11.72 -16.17 4.94
N HIS A 55 11.42 -16.41 6.21
CA HIS A 55 10.83 -15.40 7.10
C HIS A 55 11.74 -14.19 7.30
N ASP A 56 13.05 -14.42 7.47
CA ASP A 56 14.04 -13.34 7.60
C ASP A 56 14.16 -12.50 6.31
N TRP A 57 14.14 -13.15 5.14
CA TRP A 57 14.12 -12.41 3.86
C TRP A 57 12.84 -11.60 3.69
N LEU A 58 11.68 -12.16 4.06
CA LEU A 58 10.41 -11.42 4.08
C LEU A 58 10.51 -10.21 5.01
N MET A 59 11.16 -10.35 6.18
CA MET A 59 11.45 -9.26 7.11
C MET A 59 12.25 -8.15 6.42
N TYR A 60 13.38 -8.46 5.79
CA TYR A 60 14.17 -7.43 5.11
C TYR A 60 13.40 -6.73 3.99
N ILE A 61 12.72 -7.48 3.13
CA ILE A 61 11.95 -6.90 2.00
C ILE A 61 10.85 -5.98 2.54
N SER A 62 10.08 -6.45 3.51
CA SER A 62 8.99 -5.69 4.11
C SER A 62 9.48 -4.44 4.84
N PHE A 63 10.64 -4.52 5.49
CA PHE A 63 11.27 -3.39 6.17
C PHE A 63 11.62 -2.26 5.19
N PHE A 64 12.30 -2.56 4.09
CA PHE A 64 12.61 -1.53 3.08
C PHE A 64 11.36 -0.97 2.40
N LEU A 65 10.36 -1.81 2.15
CA LEU A 65 9.08 -1.36 1.60
C LEU A 65 8.35 -0.41 2.57
N LEU A 66 8.36 -0.74 3.87
CA LEU A 66 7.80 0.10 4.92
C LEU A 66 8.53 1.44 5.01
N LEU A 67 9.86 1.45 4.96
CA LEU A 67 10.65 2.69 4.95
C LEU A 67 10.29 3.57 3.74
N GLY A 68 10.19 2.97 2.54
CA GLY A 68 9.76 3.68 1.34
C GLY A 68 8.34 4.26 1.47
N HIS A 69 7.40 3.47 2.01
CA HIS A 69 6.03 3.91 2.26
C HIS A 69 5.97 5.05 3.29
N LEU A 70 6.76 4.96 4.37
CA LEU A 70 6.83 5.96 5.42
C LEU A 70 7.44 7.27 4.91
N TYR A 71 8.51 7.18 4.11
CA TYR A 71 9.13 8.33 3.45
C TYR A 71 8.12 9.08 2.57
N LEU A 72 7.40 8.36 1.70
CA LEU A 72 6.38 8.94 0.83
C LEU A 72 5.20 9.53 1.63
N SER A 73 4.85 8.94 2.77
CA SER A 73 3.71 9.39 3.57
C SER A 73 4.03 10.60 4.46
N LEU A 74 5.22 10.65 5.07
CA LEU A 74 5.59 11.68 6.06
C LEU A 74 6.42 12.83 5.47
N ILE A 75 7.39 12.50 4.62
CA ILE A 75 8.46 13.42 4.20
C ILE A 75 8.10 14.07 2.88
N HIS A 76 7.54 13.30 1.94
CA HIS A 76 7.25 13.82 0.61
C HIS A 76 6.07 14.82 0.64
N LEU A 77 6.39 16.11 0.45
CA LEU A 77 5.47 17.23 0.63
C LEU A 77 4.18 17.14 -0.21
N SER A 78 4.27 16.57 -1.42
CA SER A 78 3.14 16.41 -2.34
C SER A 78 2.11 15.39 -1.83
N THR A 79 2.53 14.38 -1.08
CA THR A 79 1.67 13.30 -0.54
C THR A 79 1.32 13.48 0.93
N ARG A 80 1.93 14.46 1.62
CA ARG A 80 1.66 14.75 3.03
C ARG A 80 0.20 15.10 3.34
N HIS A 81 -0.53 15.65 2.36
CA HIS A 81 -1.96 15.93 2.49
C HIS A 81 -2.80 14.64 2.57
N SER A 82 -2.32 13.54 1.99
CA SER A 82 -2.93 12.21 2.14
C SER A 82 -2.91 11.73 3.60
N LEU A 83 -1.98 12.24 4.42
CA LEU A 83 -1.94 11.91 5.85
C LEU A 83 -3.13 12.49 6.61
N SER A 84 -3.61 13.68 6.22
CA SER A 84 -4.87 14.24 6.76
C SER A 84 -6.07 13.41 6.32
N ALA A 85 -6.05 12.83 5.12
CA ALA A 85 -7.10 11.91 4.70
C ALA A 85 -7.15 10.64 5.57
N ILE A 86 -6.00 10.11 5.99
CA ILE A 86 -5.92 8.93 6.88
C ILE A 86 -6.30 9.30 8.33
N THR A 87 -5.77 10.41 8.85
CA THR A 87 -5.94 10.76 10.28
C THR A 87 -7.25 11.48 10.59
N ARG A 88 -7.79 12.24 9.63
CA ARG A 88 -8.99 13.06 9.82
C ARG A 88 -10.13 12.69 8.89
N GLY A 89 -9.90 11.84 7.89
CA GLY A 89 -10.95 11.40 6.95
C GLY A 89 -11.27 12.38 5.83
N TRP A 90 -10.57 13.51 5.72
CA TRP A 90 -10.85 14.53 4.70
C TRP A 90 -9.57 15.06 4.04
N VAL A 91 -9.73 15.55 2.80
CA VAL A 91 -8.66 16.17 2.02
C VAL A 91 -9.16 17.45 1.39
N ARG A 92 -8.28 18.44 1.20
CA ARG A 92 -8.64 19.71 0.56
C ARG A 92 -8.97 19.49 -0.92
N GLU A 93 -10.04 20.12 -1.40
CA GLU A 93 -10.49 19.98 -2.80
C GLU A 93 -9.41 20.41 -3.80
N ASP A 94 -8.67 21.49 -3.51
CA ASP A 94 -7.62 21.99 -4.37
C ASP A 94 -6.47 20.99 -4.56
N TRP A 95 -6.17 20.19 -3.53
CA TRP A 95 -5.19 19.11 -3.63
C TRP A 95 -5.74 17.92 -4.43
N ALA A 96 -7.02 17.56 -4.20
CA ALA A 96 -7.69 16.49 -4.91
C ALA A 96 -7.80 16.76 -6.41
N LEU A 97 -8.11 17.99 -6.81
CA LEU A 97 -8.13 18.41 -8.21
C LEU A 97 -6.76 18.28 -8.89
N ARG A 98 -5.67 18.59 -8.18
CA ARG A 98 -4.31 18.52 -8.73
C ARG A 98 -3.76 17.09 -8.84
N HIS A 99 -4.08 16.21 -7.90
CA HIS A 99 -3.47 14.86 -7.83
C HIS A 99 -4.41 13.72 -8.27
N HIS A 100 -5.72 13.92 -8.12
CA HIS A 100 -6.75 12.92 -8.41
C HIS A 100 -7.93 13.54 -9.20
N PRO A 101 -7.69 14.19 -10.36
CA PRO A 101 -8.72 14.93 -11.09
C PRO A 101 -9.90 14.04 -11.50
N LYS A 102 -9.64 12.78 -11.85
CA LYS A 102 -10.68 11.81 -12.21
C LYS A 102 -11.58 11.44 -11.03
N TRP A 103 -11.02 11.36 -9.83
CA TRP A 103 -11.80 11.07 -8.63
C TRP A 103 -12.71 12.25 -8.27
N VAL A 104 -12.24 13.48 -8.43
CA VAL A 104 -13.08 14.68 -8.23
C VAL A 104 -14.21 14.73 -9.25
N GLU A 105 -13.92 14.39 -10.51
CA GLU A 105 -14.96 14.32 -11.55
C GLU A 105 -16.04 13.26 -11.21
N GLN A 106 -15.62 12.07 -10.78
CA GLN A 106 -16.56 11.02 -10.35
C GLN A 106 -17.40 11.44 -9.13
N LEU A 107 -16.82 12.19 -8.18
CA LEU A 107 -17.57 12.74 -7.04
C LEU A 107 -18.62 13.75 -7.50
N ARG A 108 -18.28 14.62 -8.46
CA ARG A 108 -19.20 15.62 -9.03
C ARG A 108 -20.32 14.99 -9.85
N GLN A 109 -20.05 13.88 -10.51
CA GLN A 109 -21.03 13.11 -11.28
C GLN A 109 -21.94 12.23 -10.39
N GLY A 110 -21.63 12.09 -9.11
CA GLY A 110 -22.41 11.27 -8.17
C GLY A 110 -22.15 9.76 -8.27
N ASP A 111 -21.16 9.34 -9.06
CA ASP A 111 -20.88 7.93 -9.36
C ASP A 111 -20.25 7.16 -8.20
N VAL A 112 -19.62 7.85 -7.25
CA VAL A 112 -18.90 7.22 -6.11
C VAL A 112 -19.85 6.92 -4.93
N ALA A 113 -21.05 7.48 -4.93
CA ALA A 113 -22.01 7.39 -3.82
C ALA A 113 -23.14 6.36 -4.07
N ARG A 114 -23.09 5.59 -5.16
CA ARG A 114 -24.01 4.49 -5.46
C ARG A 114 -23.39 3.13 -5.19
#